data_AF-A0A2M7N6J4-F1
#
_entry.id   AF-A0A2M7N6J4-F1
#
_cell.length_a   1.000
_cell.length_b   1.000
_cell.length_c   1.000
_cell.angle_alpha   90.00
_cell.angle_beta   90.00
_cell.angle_gamma   90.00
#
_symmetry.space_group_name_H-M   'P 1'
#
loop_
_entity.id
_entity.type
_entity.pdbx_description
1 polymer ?
#
loop_
_entity_poly.entity_id
_entity_poly.type
_entity_poly.pdbx_seq_one_letter_code
_entity_poly.pdbx_strand_id
1 'polypeptide(L)'
;MLVQISWNISLVVLSVLVAMIGSFAALTHAQRMRESSGRMARLWMVAGGCTLGVAIWVMHFIGMLAWHLPIPIAFNQSLTIFSVLPAVAAALLGFWVLRAARISRQRIIVSGLLMGAGISMMHYTGMAALKMFPAIEYDPFMFGLSLLIAVVASWGALLMMYQGEYVRMLPIPRFLLGAIIMGLAISGMHYTAMLGAIIQPVSLCLTGASRIEPHLVALMVSLTSFVWFGGGIFASLYDQRLAKTKIQALRTLEQQHLRLQADSQRQSAEMMQSLRESEERLRMTLKFAPDLVFICKPDGRIVYVNDQVIESLGYTRHELYDMTVFDLVPHDWREVYRQQIGKIRADRERHVYEICLVSKAGGKIPMELNAVMLPNNRIYGGCRDITERRAVQQALRDSEENLERLLNSVAEGIYGVDTEGLCTFVNAAFLRILGYQDAQEVIGKRIHELIHHTHADGSHYPCEECRMYQAFKGGEAVHVDDEVFWRRDGTSVSVEYWSHSIIKNGIVTGAVATFLDISSRK
;
A
#
# COMPACT_ATOMS: atom_id res chain seq x y z
N MET A 1 62.71 -70.33 -10.62
CA MET A 1 62.93 -69.38 -9.52
C MET A 1 62.11 -68.14 -9.84
N LEU A 2 61.00 -67.88 -9.15
CA LEU A 2 60.13 -66.73 -9.43
C LEU A 2 60.82 -65.42 -9.00
N VAL A 3 60.51 -64.33 -9.68
CA VAL A 3 60.98 -62.98 -9.33
C VAL A 3 60.57 -62.65 -7.89
N GLN A 4 61.49 -62.16 -7.05
CA GLN A 4 61.14 -61.65 -5.71
C GLN A 4 60.30 -60.37 -5.86
N ILE A 5 59.00 -60.51 -5.63
CA ILE A 5 58.02 -59.42 -5.66
C ILE A 5 57.90 -58.83 -4.25
N SER A 6 57.96 -57.51 -4.13
CA SER A 6 57.66 -56.81 -2.88
C SER A 6 56.64 -55.68 -3.09
N TRP A 7 55.99 -55.28 -2.01
CA TRP A 7 54.89 -54.31 -2.05
C TRP A 7 55.18 -53.11 -1.14
N ASN A 8 54.94 -51.91 -1.65
CA ASN A 8 54.92 -50.71 -0.84
C ASN A 8 53.54 -50.57 -0.17
N ILE A 9 53.48 -50.94 1.12
CA ILE A 9 52.23 -50.96 1.90
C ILE A 9 51.57 -49.56 1.94
N SER A 10 52.35 -48.49 2.02
CA SER A 10 51.81 -47.12 2.05
C SER A 10 51.07 -46.77 0.77
N LEU A 11 51.60 -47.16 -0.40
CA LEU A 11 50.93 -46.96 -1.68
C LEU A 11 49.72 -47.89 -1.85
N VAL A 12 49.77 -49.10 -1.30
CA VAL A 12 48.59 -49.99 -1.26
C VAL A 12 47.44 -49.34 -0.50
N VAL A 13 47.70 -48.88 0.72
CA VAL A 13 46.71 -48.19 1.56
C VAL A 13 46.19 -46.94 0.85
N LEU A 14 47.09 -46.13 0.26
CA LEU A 14 46.70 -44.93 -0.48
C LEU A 14 45.76 -45.26 -1.64
N SER A 15 46.05 -46.29 -2.43
CA SER A 15 45.22 -46.69 -3.57
C SER A 15 43.80 -47.07 -3.13
N VAL A 16 43.68 -47.80 -2.02
CA VAL A 16 42.39 -48.22 -1.44
C VAL A 16 41.62 -46.99 -0.95
N LEU A 17 42.26 -46.08 -0.23
CA LEU A 17 41.65 -44.83 0.23
C LEU A 17 41.16 -43.96 -0.94
N VAL A 18 41.96 -43.85 -2.00
CA VAL A 18 41.57 -43.08 -3.19
C VAL A 18 40.36 -43.72 -3.89
N ALA A 19 40.30 -45.05 -4.00
CA ALA A 19 39.12 -45.73 -4.52
C ALA A 19 37.88 -45.51 -3.65
N MET A 20 38.03 -45.48 -2.32
CA MET A 20 36.92 -45.15 -1.40
C MET A 20 36.45 -43.70 -1.57
N ILE A 21 37.36 -42.73 -1.60
CA ILE A 21 37.02 -41.30 -1.79
C ILE A 21 36.34 -41.08 -3.14
N GLY A 22 36.87 -41.67 -4.21
CA GLY A 22 36.28 -41.58 -5.54
C GLY A 22 34.91 -42.25 -5.62
N SER A 23 34.74 -43.39 -4.95
CA SER A 23 33.44 -44.07 -4.83
C SER A 23 32.42 -43.22 -4.06
N PHE A 24 32.85 -42.58 -2.97
CA PHE A 24 32.01 -41.65 -2.21
C PHE A 24 31.55 -40.47 -3.08
N ALA A 25 32.49 -39.81 -3.77
CA ALA A 25 32.19 -38.71 -4.68
C ALA A 25 31.20 -39.15 -5.79
N ALA A 26 31.43 -40.30 -6.42
CA ALA A 26 30.52 -40.86 -7.42
C ALA A 26 29.11 -41.12 -6.87
N LEU A 27 28.99 -41.72 -5.67
CA LEU A 27 27.69 -41.97 -5.04
C LEU A 27 26.93 -40.67 -4.74
N THR A 28 27.62 -39.62 -4.27
CA THR A 28 26.98 -38.30 -4.06
C THR A 28 26.49 -37.66 -5.36
N HIS A 29 27.24 -37.81 -6.46
CA HIS A 29 26.78 -37.38 -7.79
C HIS A 29 25.55 -38.18 -8.26
N ALA A 30 25.50 -39.49 -7.98
CA ALA A 30 24.36 -40.32 -8.34
C ALA A 30 23.09 -39.91 -7.60
N GLN A 31 23.19 -39.50 -6.34
CA GLN A 31 22.06 -38.93 -5.61
C GLN A 31 21.57 -37.63 -6.25
N ARG A 32 22.48 -36.67 -6.49
CA ARG A 32 22.13 -35.40 -7.14
C ARG A 32 21.53 -35.59 -8.53
N MET A 33 21.97 -36.60 -9.27
CA MET A 33 21.38 -37.01 -10.53
C MET A 33 19.90 -37.40 -10.38
N ARG A 34 19.56 -38.17 -9.34
CA ARG A 34 18.18 -38.62 -9.07
C ARG A 34 17.29 -37.50 -8.53
N GLU A 35 17.85 -36.57 -7.76
CA GLU A 35 17.14 -35.39 -7.23
C GLU A 35 16.92 -34.30 -8.30
N SER A 36 17.72 -34.33 -9.36
CA SER A 36 17.63 -33.37 -10.47
C SER A 36 16.76 -33.88 -11.61
N SER A 37 16.22 -32.97 -12.41
CA SER A 37 15.49 -33.30 -13.64
C SER A 37 16.17 -32.73 -14.90
N GLY A 38 15.79 -33.21 -16.08
CA GLY A 38 16.20 -32.65 -17.37
C GLY A 38 17.72 -32.62 -17.64
N ARG A 39 18.25 -31.42 -17.93
CA ARG A 39 19.67 -31.21 -18.30
C ARG A 39 20.60 -31.40 -17.10
N MET A 40 20.18 -30.96 -15.92
CA MET A 40 21.02 -31.04 -14.72
C MET A 40 21.26 -32.49 -14.29
N ALA A 41 20.24 -33.35 -14.40
CA ALA A 41 20.39 -34.79 -14.18
C ALA A 41 21.44 -35.43 -15.11
N ARG A 42 21.45 -35.05 -16.40
CA ARG A 42 22.46 -35.54 -17.35
C ARG A 42 23.87 -35.07 -17.00
N LEU A 43 24.03 -33.84 -16.54
CA LEU A 43 25.33 -33.32 -16.10
C LEU A 43 25.85 -34.10 -14.89
N TRP A 44 25.01 -34.37 -13.90
CA TRP A 44 25.39 -35.18 -12.73
C TRP A 44 25.70 -36.64 -13.09
N MET A 45 24.98 -37.21 -14.05
CA MET A 45 25.26 -38.55 -14.59
C MET A 45 26.67 -38.61 -15.20
N VAL A 46 27.02 -37.65 -16.05
CA VAL A 46 28.33 -37.58 -16.70
C VAL A 46 29.43 -37.32 -15.67
N ALA A 47 29.23 -36.36 -14.77
CA ALA A 47 30.18 -36.06 -13.70
C ALA A 47 30.43 -37.28 -12.81
N GLY A 48 29.38 -37.98 -12.38
CA GLY A 48 29.49 -39.17 -11.55
C GLY A 48 30.19 -40.34 -12.24
N GLY A 49 29.84 -40.62 -13.51
CA GLY A 49 30.49 -41.66 -14.29
C GLY A 49 31.98 -41.39 -14.54
N CYS A 50 32.34 -40.14 -14.90
CA CYS A 50 33.73 -39.74 -15.05
C CYS A 50 34.50 -39.84 -13.73
N THR A 51 33.92 -39.37 -12.62
CA THR A 51 34.55 -39.46 -11.28
C THR A 51 34.84 -40.90 -10.89
N LEU A 52 33.89 -41.82 -11.07
CA LEU A 52 34.12 -43.22 -10.75
C LEU A 52 35.17 -43.85 -11.68
N GLY A 53 35.09 -43.61 -12.99
CA GLY A 53 36.05 -44.14 -13.95
C GLY A 53 37.49 -43.66 -13.70
N VAL A 54 37.66 -42.36 -13.43
CA VAL A 54 38.94 -41.75 -13.04
C VAL A 54 39.44 -42.32 -11.71
N ALA A 55 38.57 -42.54 -10.73
CA ALA A 55 38.95 -43.13 -9.44
C ALA A 55 39.47 -44.56 -9.58
N ILE A 56 38.83 -45.40 -10.39
CA ILE A 56 39.31 -46.76 -10.68
C ILE A 56 40.70 -46.66 -11.34
N TRP A 57 40.90 -45.74 -12.29
CA TRP A 57 42.16 -45.56 -13.02
C TRP A 57 43.31 -45.08 -12.16
N VAL A 58 43.06 -44.05 -11.35
CA VAL A 58 44.02 -43.57 -10.37
C VAL A 58 44.37 -44.67 -9.38
N MET A 59 43.38 -45.39 -8.82
CA MET A 59 43.65 -46.50 -7.90
C MET A 59 44.53 -47.57 -8.56
N HIS A 60 44.19 -47.98 -9.79
CA HIS A 60 44.95 -49.00 -10.52
C HIS A 60 46.42 -48.61 -10.66
N PHE A 61 46.72 -47.40 -11.14
CA PHE A 61 48.10 -46.99 -11.35
C PHE A 61 48.86 -46.69 -10.04
N ILE A 62 48.20 -46.22 -8.97
CA ILE A 62 48.83 -46.18 -7.64
C ILE A 62 49.16 -47.60 -7.16
N GLY A 63 48.26 -48.57 -7.39
CA GLY A 63 48.49 -49.98 -7.08
C GLY A 63 49.64 -50.59 -7.89
N MET A 64 49.76 -50.24 -9.17
CA MET A 64 50.90 -50.63 -10.01
C MET A 64 52.22 -50.04 -9.49
N LEU A 65 52.22 -48.78 -9.03
CA LEU A 65 53.39 -48.15 -8.41
C LEU A 65 53.75 -48.76 -7.05
N ALA A 66 52.78 -49.38 -6.37
CA ALA A 66 53.02 -50.13 -5.15
C ALA A 66 53.71 -51.48 -5.42
N TRP A 67 53.67 -51.98 -6.65
CA TRP A 67 54.23 -53.27 -7.06
C TRP A 67 55.71 -53.11 -7.44
N HIS A 68 56.61 -53.53 -6.56
CA HIS A 68 58.04 -53.40 -6.78
C HIS A 68 58.61 -54.65 -7.46
N LEU A 69 59.11 -54.46 -8.67
CA LEU A 69 59.76 -55.48 -9.48
C LEU A 69 61.27 -55.18 -9.53
N PRO A 70 62.15 -56.20 -9.46
CA PRO A 70 63.61 -56.04 -9.56
C PRO A 70 64.09 -55.78 -11.01
N ILE A 71 63.18 -55.39 -11.90
CA ILE A 71 63.44 -55.02 -13.29
C ILE A 71 62.95 -53.59 -13.52
N PRO A 72 63.66 -52.77 -14.33
CA PRO A 72 63.21 -51.42 -14.65
C PRO A 72 61.90 -51.48 -15.45
N ILE A 73 60.86 -50.84 -14.94
CA ILE A 73 59.55 -50.75 -15.58
C ILE A 73 59.28 -49.36 -16.15
N ALA A 74 58.61 -49.31 -17.28
CA ALA A 74 58.05 -48.12 -17.86
C ALA A 74 56.70 -48.46 -18.50
N PHE A 75 55.87 -47.43 -18.71
CA PHE A 75 54.52 -47.60 -19.23
C PHE A 75 54.41 -47.05 -20.65
N ASN A 76 53.71 -47.75 -21.52
CA ASN A 76 53.37 -47.24 -22.84
C ASN A 76 52.38 -46.07 -22.72
N GLN A 77 52.71 -44.92 -23.31
CA GLN A 77 51.94 -43.68 -23.16
C GLN A 77 50.48 -43.80 -23.60
N SER A 78 50.21 -44.37 -24.78
CA SER A 78 48.85 -44.43 -25.34
C SER A 78 47.96 -45.37 -24.54
N LEU A 79 48.45 -46.57 -24.21
CA LEU A 79 47.70 -47.52 -23.40
C LEU A 79 47.43 -46.97 -21.99
N THR A 80 48.41 -46.28 -21.39
CA THR A 80 48.24 -45.66 -20.06
C THR A 80 47.11 -44.64 -20.07
N ILE A 81 47.12 -43.70 -21.03
CA ILE A 81 46.11 -42.63 -21.12
C ILE A 81 44.74 -43.19 -21.50
N PHE A 82 44.65 -44.05 -22.52
CA PHE A 82 43.36 -44.54 -23.01
C PHE A 82 42.75 -45.67 -22.17
N SER A 83 43.53 -46.30 -21.27
CA SER A 83 43.00 -47.32 -20.34
C SER A 83 41.91 -46.78 -19.41
N VAL A 84 41.79 -45.46 -19.20
CA VAL A 84 40.69 -44.88 -18.42
C VAL A 84 39.32 -45.03 -19.10
N LEU A 85 39.27 -45.12 -20.43
CA LEU A 85 38.03 -45.05 -21.20
C LEU A 85 37.06 -46.21 -20.90
N PRO A 86 37.49 -47.50 -20.84
CA PRO A 86 36.59 -48.59 -20.48
C PRO A 86 35.97 -48.42 -19.09
N ALA A 87 36.73 -47.92 -18.12
CA ALA A 87 36.22 -47.67 -16.77
C ALA A 87 35.19 -46.53 -16.74
N VAL A 88 35.44 -45.43 -17.46
CA VAL A 88 34.48 -44.32 -17.58
C VAL A 88 33.23 -44.76 -18.32
N ALA A 89 33.36 -45.51 -19.42
CA ALA A 89 32.21 -46.03 -20.16
C ALA A 89 31.35 -46.98 -19.32
N ALA A 90 31.98 -47.90 -18.58
CA ALA A 90 31.30 -48.79 -17.64
C ALA A 90 30.57 -48.00 -16.55
N ALA A 91 31.24 -47.04 -15.92
CA ALA A 91 30.62 -46.20 -14.89
C ALA A 91 29.43 -45.41 -15.46
N LEU A 92 29.57 -44.77 -16.63
CA LEU A 92 28.48 -44.04 -17.29
C LEU A 92 27.28 -44.95 -17.60
N LEU A 93 27.53 -46.18 -18.05
CA LEU A 93 26.47 -47.17 -18.26
C LEU A 93 25.72 -47.47 -16.97
N GLY A 94 26.44 -47.66 -15.86
CA GLY A 94 25.85 -47.85 -14.54
C GLY A 94 24.95 -46.69 -14.11
N PHE A 95 25.44 -45.45 -14.26
CA PHE A 95 24.67 -44.25 -13.95
C PHE A 95 23.45 -44.07 -14.87
N TRP A 96 23.59 -44.39 -16.16
CA TRP A 96 22.50 -44.35 -17.12
C TRP A 96 21.37 -45.32 -16.75
N VAL A 97 21.72 -46.52 -16.30
CA VAL A 97 20.76 -47.53 -15.81
C VAL A 97 20.04 -47.04 -14.56
N LEU A 98 20.79 -46.46 -13.61
CA LEU A 98 20.25 -45.94 -12.35
C LEU A 98 19.35 -44.71 -12.50
N ARG A 99 19.36 -44.05 -13.66
CA ARG A 99 18.47 -42.92 -13.94
C ARG A 99 17.02 -43.35 -14.21
N ALA A 100 16.78 -44.61 -14.56
CA ALA A 100 15.42 -45.09 -14.80
C ALA A 100 14.63 -45.23 -13.48
N ALA A 101 13.39 -44.73 -13.47
CA ALA A 101 12.53 -44.75 -12.27
C ALA A 101 12.18 -46.17 -11.76
N ARG A 102 12.15 -47.16 -12.67
CA ARG A 102 11.98 -48.58 -12.33
C ARG A 102 12.99 -49.38 -13.13
N ILE A 103 13.75 -50.24 -12.44
CA ILE A 103 14.78 -51.08 -13.04
C ILE A 103 14.38 -52.54 -12.83
N SER A 104 14.33 -53.31 -13.91
CA SER A 104 14.07 -54.75 -13.81
C SER A 104 15.30 -55.48 -13.26
N ARG A 105 15.10 -56.60 -12.55
CA ARG A 105 16.20 -57.43 -12.03
C ARG A 105 17.15 -57.88 -13.15
N GLN A 106 16.61 -58.25 -14.31
CA GLN A 106 17.40 -58.61 -15.49
C GLN A 106 18.30 -57.46 -15.95
N ARG A 107 17.80 -56.21 -15.95
CA ARG A 107 18.60 -55.05 -16.35
C ARG A 107 19.76 -54.80 -15.38
N ILE A 108 19.54 -54.94 -14.07
CA ILE A 108 20.62 -54.84 -13.07
C ILE A 108 21.69 -55.91 -13.32
N ILE A 109 21.27 -57.15 -13.60
CA ILE A 109 22.19 -58.26 -13.86
C ILE A 109 23.02 -57.99 -15.13
N VAL A 110 22.38 -57.67 -16.25
CA VAL A 110 23.08 -57.39 -17.51
C VAL A 110 24.01 -56.18 -17.36
N SER A 111 23.54 -55.11 -16.71
CA SER A 111 24.35 -53.90 -16.53
C SER A 111 25.54 -54.13 -15.60
N GLY A 112 25.41 -54.91 -14.53
CA GLY A 112 26.55 -55.22 -13.67
C GLY A 112 27.56 -56.14 -14.34
N LEU A 113 27.15 -57.04 -15.24
CA LEU A 113 28.07 -57.81 -16.10
C LEU A 113 28.87 -56.89 -17.02
N LEU A 114 28.18 -55.98 -17.73
CA LEU A 114 28.83 -55.02 -18.63
C LEU A 114 29.75 -54.06 -17.87
N MET A 115 29.35 -53.61 -16.70
CA MET A 115 30.19 -52.79 -15.82
C MET A 115 31.42 -53.56 -15.37
N GLY A 116 31.24 -54.77 -14.84
CA GLY A 116 32.35 -55.63 -14.40
C GLY A 116 33.35 -55.88 -15.52
N ALA A 117 32.86 -56.19 -16.72
CA ALA A 117 33.68 -56.35 -17.91
C ALA A 117 34.49 -55.09 -18.24
N GLY A 118 33.91 -53.89 -18.13
CA GLY A 118 34.65 -52.65 -18.37
C GLY A 118 35.68 -52.30 -17.28
N ILE A 119 35.41 -52.61 -16.01
CA ILE A 119 36.40 -52.46 -14.93
C ILE A 119 37.57 -53.43 -15.15
N SER A 120 37.29 -54.70 -15.46
CA SER A 120 38.33 -55.69 -15.80
C SER A 120 39.10 -55.29 -17.05
N MET A 121 38.41 -54.85 -18.12
CA MET A 121 39.04 -54.39 -19.35
C MET A 121 40.01 -53.24 -19.09
N MET A 122 39.62 -52.27 -18.28
CA MET A 122 40.52 -51.21 -17.88
C MET A 122 41.76 -51.77 -17.15
N HIS A 123 41.58 -52.66 -16.17
CA HIS A 123 42.69 -53.21 -15.39
C HIS A 123 43.71 -53.92 -16.29
N TYR A 124 43.24 -54.83 -17.15
CA TYR A 124 44.13 -55.59 -18.04
C TYR A 124 44.71 -54.73 -19.17
N THR A 125 44.01 -53.68 -19.61
CA THR A 125 44.59 -52.68 -20.53
C THR A 125 45.71 -51.89 -19.86
N GLY A 126 45.55 -51.55 -18.57
CA GLY A 126 46.59 -50.91 -17.76
C GLY A 126 47.80 -51.83 -17.54
N MET A 127 47.57 -53.11 -17.26
CA MET A 127 48.64 -54.12 -17.21
C MET A 127 49.37 -54.26 -18.55
N ALA A 128 48.64 -54.26 -19.67
CA ALA A 128 49.23 -54.33 -21.01
C ALA A 128 50.07 -53.09 -21.39
N ALA A 129 49.97 -51.99 -20.62
CA ALA A 129 50.86 -50.84 -20.78
C ALA A 129 52.30 -51.16 -20.35
N LEU A 130 52.50 -52.14 -19.46
CA LEU A 130 53.80 -52.76 -19.20
C LEU A 130 54.10 -53.71 -20.37
N LYS A 131 54.76 -53.20 -21.41
CA LYS A 131 55.13 -53.98 -22.60
C LYS A 131 56.25 -54.97 -22.29
N MET A 132 55.91 -56.05 -21.61
CA MET A 132 56.85 -57.08 -21.16
C MET A 132 57.13 -58.12 -22.24
N PHE A 133 58.39 -58.56 -22.33
CA PHE A 133 58.82 -59.68 -23.16
C PHE A 133 59.79 -60.59 -22.40
N PRO A 134 59.49 -61.89 -22.19
CA PRO A 134 58.21 -62.56 -22.48
C PRO A 134 57.02 -61.89 -21.80
N ALA A 135 55.83 -62.03 -22.40
CA ALA A 135 54.61 -61.38 -21.94
C ALA A 135 54.22 -61.83 -20.52
N ILE A 136 53.46 -60.99 -19.81
CA ILE A 136 52.89 -61.35 -18.50
C ILE A 136 51.89 -62.47 -18.71
N GLU A 137 52.15 -63.61 -18.07
CA GLU A 137 51.21 -64.73 -18.01
C GLU A 137 50.27 -64.54 -16.82
N TYR A 138 49.07 -65.10 -16.90
CA TYR A 138 48.09 -65.00 -15.83
C TYR A 138 47.67 -66.39 -15.38
N ASP A 139 47.68 -66.60 -14.07
CA ASP A 139 47.08 -67.78 -13.46
C ASP A 139 45.57 -67.82 -13.77
N PRO A 140 45.05 -68.88 -14.42
CA PRO A 140 43.66 -68.95 -14.85
C PRO A 140 42.66 -68.80 -13.70
N PHE A 141 42.99 -69.30 -12.51
CA PHE A 141 42.11 -69.23 -11.35
C PHE A 141 42.03 -67.81 -10.80
N MET A 142 43.16 -67.15 -10.54
CA MET A 142 43.20 -65.77 -10.06
C MET A 142 42.61 -64.78 -11.07
N PHE A 143 42.84 -65.02 -12.38
CA PHE A 143 42.20 -64.26 -13.45
C PHE A 143 40.67 -64.41 -13.40
N GLY A 144 40.15 -65.64 -13.33
CA GLY A 144 38.70 -65.88 -13.21
C GLY A 144 38.09 -65.26 -11.95
N LEU A 145 38.81 -65.35 -10.82
CA LEU A 145 38.38 -64.78 -9.54
C LEU A 145 38.32 -63.25 -9.59
N SER A 146 39.29 -62.58 -10.22
CA SER A 146 39.28 -61.11 -10.35
C SER A 146 38.09 -60.63 -11.19
N LEU A 147 37.77 -61.33 -12.29
CA LEU A 147 36.60 -61.05 -13.12
C LEU A 147 35.30 -61.24 -12.33
N LEU A 148 35.20 -62.33 -11.56
CA LEU A 148 34.05 -62.59 -10.69
C LEU A 148 33.87 -61.47 -9.65
N ILE A 149 34.96 -61.04 -8.99
CA ILE A 149 34.93 -59.93 -8.04
C ILE A 149 34.43 -58.66 -8.73
N ALA A 150 34.92 -58.31 -9.93
CA ALA A 150 34.46 -57.13 -10.67
C ALA A 150 32.95 -57.17 -10.96
N VAL A 151 32.42 -58.31 -11.38
CA VAL A 151 30.98 -58.48 -11.68
C VAL A 151 30.14 -58.39 -10.41
N VAL A 152 30.51 -59.13 -9.36
CA VAL A 152 29.78 -59.14 -8.08
C VAL A 152 29.81 -57.76 -7.44
N ALA A 153 30.94 -57.07 -7.47
CA ALA A 153 31.10 -55.70 -7.02
C ALA A 153 30.16 -54.74 -7.77
N SER A 154 30.12 -54.86 -9.10
CA SER A 154 29.28 -54.03 -9.96
C SER A 154 27.79 -54.26 -9.72
N TRP A 155 27.36 -55.51 -9.50
CA TRP A 155 25.99 -55.80 -9.09
C TRP A 155 25.66 -55.22 -7.72
N GLY A 156 26.53 -55.42 -6.73
CA GLY A 156 26.36 -54.88 -5.39
C GLY A 156 26.22 -53.36 -5.39
N ALA A 157 27.07 -52.67 -6.16
CA ALA A 157 27.01 -51.23 -6.33
C ALA A 157 25.67 -50.76 -6.93
N LEU A 158 25.23 -51.36 -8.05
CA LEU A 158 23.95 -51.03 -8.68
C LEU A 158 22.75 -51.30 -7.76
N LEU A 159 22.76 -52.44 -7.04
CA LEU A 159 21.70 -52.81 -6.10
C LEU A 159 21.61 -51.84 -4.93
N MET A 160 22.75 -51.49 -4.33
CA MET A 160 22.81 -50.56 -3.21
C MET A 160 22.38 -49.14 -3.60
N MET A 161 22.71 -48.71 -4.82
CA MET A 161 22.27 -47.43 -5.36
C MET A 161 20.77 -47.43 -5.70
N TYR A 162 20.22 -48.56 -6.16
CA TYR A 162 18.81 -48.72 -6.48
C TYR A 162 17.91 -48.84 -5.23
N GLN A 163 18.20 -49.77 -4.32
CA GLN A 163 17.42 -50.07 -3.10
C GLN A 163 17.46 -48.95 -2.04
N GLY A 164 18.21 -47.90 -2.34
CA GLY A 164 18.40 -46.79 -1.44
C GLY A 164 17.20 -46.01 -0.98
N GLU A 165 16.11 -46.10 -1.72
CA GLU A 165 14.84 -45.48 -1.32
C GLU A 165 14.10 -46.29 -0.25
N TYR A 166 14.50 -47.55 0.00
CA TYR A 166 13.78 -48.48 0.89
C TYR A 166 14.49 -48.76 2.22
N VAL A 167 15.78 -48.43 2.36
CA VAL A 167 16.55 -48.64 3.60
C VAL A 167 16.45 -47.41 4.49
N ARG A 168 15.83 -47.54 5.67
CA ARG A 168 15.71 -46.48 6.70
C ARG A 168 17.06 -46.20 7.40
N MET A 169 18.02 -45.63 6.67
CA MET A 169 19.25 -45.07 7.25
C MET A 169 19.40 -43.59 6.88
N LEU A 170 20.07 -42.83 7.75
CA LEU A 170 20.46 -41.45 7.45
C LEU A 170 21.38 -41.42 6.20
N PRO A 171 21.32 -40.37 5.37
CA PRO A 171 22.01 -40.34 4.07
C PRO A 171 23.54 -40.51 4.16
N ILE A 172 24.18 -39.83 5.11
CA ILE A 172 25.65 -39.77 5.21
C ILE A 172 26.28 -41.13 5.58
N PRO A 173 25.84 -41.84 6.65
CA PRO A 173 26.36 -43.17 6.96
C PRO A 173 26.22 -44.17 5.82
N ARG A 174 25.14 -44.08 5.06
CA ARG A 174 24.87 -44.97 3.94
C ARG A 174 25.84 -44.75 2.78
N PHE A 175 26.17 -43.51 2.44
CA PHE A 175 27.18 -43.23 1.41
C PHE A 175 28.57 -43.62 1.85
N LEU A 176 28.91 -43.43 3.12
CA LEU A 176 30.19 -43.84 3.67
C LEU A 176 30.35 -45.36 3.60
N LEU A 177 29.34 -46.12 4.05
CA LEU A 177 29.34 -47.57 3.96
C LEU A 177 29.43 -48.04 2.50
N GLY A 178 28.66 -47.42 1.61
CA GLY A 178 28.68 -47.74 0.20
C GLY A 178 30.01 -47.45 -0.49
N ALA A 179 30.68 -46.36 -0.12
CA ALA A 179 31.99 -46.01 -0.61
C ALA A 179 33.08 -46.98 -0.13
N ILE A 180 32.99 -47.44 1.13
CA ILE A 180 33.91 -48.46 1.68
C ILE A 180 33.75 -49.77 0.92
N ILE A 181 32.51 -50.26 0.76
CA ILE A 181 32.22 -51.52 0.06
C ILE A 181 32.73 -51.44 -1.39
N MET A 182 32.38 -50.37 -2.11
CA MET A 182 32.78 -50.22 -3.50
C MET A 182 34.28 -50.02 -3.64
N GLY A 183 34.91 -49.22 -2.79
CA GLY A 183 36.36 -49.01 -2.79
C GLY A 183 37.14 -50.30 -2.54
N LEU A 184 36.74 -51.10 -1.54
CA LEU A 184 37.35 -52.41 -1.25
C LEU A 184 37.14 -53.41 -2.38
N ALA A 185 35.99 -53.36 -3.06
CA ALA A 185 35.71 -54.27 -4.14
C ALA A 185 36.52 -53.94 -5.41
N ILE A 186 36.68 -52.67 -5.74
CA ILE A 186 37.51 -52.22 -6.87
C ILE A 186 38.98 -52.55 -6.59
N SER A 187 39.51 -52.21 -5.40
CA SER A 187 40.89 -52.53 -5.04
C SER A 187 41.11 -54.05 -4.89
N GLY A 188 40.15 -54.77 -4.32
CA GLY A 188 40.17 -56.21 -4.18
C GLY A 188 40.27 -56.93 -5.52
N MET A 189 39.51 -56.50 -6.53
CA MET A 189 39.67 -57.01 -7.89
C MET A 189 41.08 -56.76 -8.42
N HIS A 190 41.58 -55.52 -8.29
CA HIS A 190 42.90 -55.15 -8.80
C HIS A 190 44.01 -56.01 -8.17
N TYR A 191 44.06 -56.10 -6.84
CA TYR A 191 45.10 -56.86 -6.16
C TYR A 191 44.98 -58.37 -6.38
N THR A 192 43.76 -58.90 -6.52
CA THR A 192 43.57 -60.31 -6.90
C THR A 192 44.14 -60.60 -8.29
N ALA A 193 43.88 -59.72 -9.26
CA ALA A 193 44.43 -59.86 -10.61
C ALA A 193 45.97 -59.75 -10.63
N MET A 194 46.54 -58.85 -9.81
CA MET A 194 47.98 -58.69 -9.66
C MET A 194 48.67 -59.91 -9.03
N LEU A 195 48.04 -60.53 -8.01
CA LEU A 195 48.53 -61.77 -7.41
C LEU A 195 48.54 -62.94 -8.41
N GLY A 196 47.65 -62.90 -9.40
CA GLY A 196 47.61 -63.85 -10.50
C GLY A 196 48.60 -63.58 -11.64
N ALA A 197 49.33 -62.46 -11.61
CA ALA A 197 50.27 -62.10 -12.68
C ALA A 197 51.63 -62.78 -12.48
N ILE A 198 52.04 -63.58 -13.47
CA ILE A 198 53.28 -64.35 -13.46
C ILE A 198 54.28 -63.67 -14.41
N ILE A 199 55.36 -63.14 -13.84
CA ILE A 199 56.46 -62.52 -14.59
C ILE A 199 57.65 -63.48 -14.59
N GLN A 200 58.15 -63.80 -15.78
CA GLN A 200 59.33 -64.64 -15.92
C GLN A 200 60.60 -63.86 -15.50
N PRO A 201 61.59 -64.51 -14.86
CA PRO A 201 62.79 -63.83 -14.34
C PRO A 201 63.64 -63.11 -15.40
N VAL A 202 63.51 -63.52 -16.67
CA VAL A 202 64.25 -62.97 -17.82
C VAL A 202 63.43 -61.88 -18.54
N SER A 203 62.23 -61.57 -18.06
CA SER A 203 61.37 -60.60 -18.74
C SER A 203 61.96 -59.18 -18.71
N LEU A 204 61.95 -58.53 -19.87
CA LEU A 204 62.36 -57.14 -20.07
C LEU A 204 61.15 -56.28 -20.44
N CYS A 205 61.15 -55.02 -20.03
CA CYS A 205 60.13 -54.05 -20.42
C CYS A 205 60.55 -53.33 -21.71
N LEU A 206 59.92 -53.69 -22.84
CA LEU A 206 60.21 -53.19 -24.19
C LEU A 206 59.31 -52.00 -24.58
N THR A 207 59.37 -50.91 -23.82
CA THR A 207 58.68 -49.67 -24.22
C THR A 207 59.52 -48.86 -25.21
N GLY A 208 58.93 -48.42 -26.33
CA GLY A 208 59.57 -47.55 -27.34
C GLY A 208 59.82 -46.10 -26.86
N ALA A 209 60.14 -45.20 -27.79
CA ALA A 209 60.51 -43.81 -27.49
C ALA A 209 59.47 -43.01 -26.68
N SER A 210 58.18 -43.32 -26.85
CA SER A 210 57.06 -42.71 -26.11
C SER A 210 56.71 -43.53 -24.86
N ARG A 211 57.61 -43.52 -23.87
CA ARG A 211 57.42 -44.20 -22.56
C ARG A 211 57.15 -43.19 -21.45
N ILE A 212 56.31 -43.59 -20.48
CA ILE A 212 56.08 -42.85 -19.25
C ILE A 212 56.81 -43.57 -18.12
N GLU A 213 57.72 -42.87 -17.46
CA GLU A 213 58.45 -43.41 -16.32
C GLU A 213 57.56 -43.45 -15.06
N PRO A 214 57.82 -44.37 -14.11
CA PRO A 214 56.98 -44.53 -12.92
C PRO A 214 56.76 -43.24 -12.13
N HIS A 215 57.79 -42.38 -12.02
CA HIS A 215 57.68 -41.10 -11.33
C HIS A 215 56.74 -40.11 -12.04
N LEU A 216 56.66 -40.13 -13.38
CA LEU A 216 55.72 -39.33 -14.16
C LEU A 216 54.29 -39.87 -14.03
N VAL A 217 54.11 -41.19 -13.97
CA VAL A 217 52.81 -41.79 -13.64
C VAL A 217 52.37 -41.33 -12.25
N ALA A 218 53.26 -41.40 -11.25
CA ALA A 218 52.99 -40.96 -9.88
C ALA A 218 52.56 -39.48 -9.83
N LEU A 219 53.25 -38.61 -10.57
CA LEU A 219 52.89 -37.20 -10.70
C LEU A 219 51.51 -37.04 -11.37
N MET A 220 51.26 -37.75 -12.47
CA MET A 220 49.99 -37.68 -13.22
C MET A 220 48.80 -38.12 -12.37
N VAL A 221 48.89 -39.25 -11.67
CA VAL A 221 47.81 -39.74 -10.81
C VAL A 221 47.62 -38.87 -9.58
N SER A 222 48.70 -38.29 -9.03
CA SER A 222 48.62 -37.37 -7.89
C SER A 222 47.94 -36.06 -8.28
N LEU A 223 48.34 -35.46 -9.42
CA LEU A 223 47.72 -34.24 -9.94
C LEU A 223 46.25 -34.48 -10.29
N THR A 224 45.94 -35.61 -10.94
CA THR A 224 44.57 -36.00 -11.26
C THR A 224 43.74 -36.16 -9.99
N SER A 225 44.28 -36.84 -8.96
CA SER A 225 43.59 -37.00 -7.67
C SER A 225 43.31 -35.65 -7.00
N PHE A 226 44.31 -34.77 -6.95
CA PHE A 226 44.18 -33.47 -6.31
C PHE A 226 43.16 -32.58 -7.02
N VAL A 227 43.28 -32.45 -8.35
CA VAL A 227 42.38 -31.61 -9.14
C VAL A 227 40.95 -32.18 -9.16
N TRP A 228 40.81 -33.49 -9.38
CA TRP A 228 39.49 -34.10 -9.55
C TRP A 228 38.73 -34.21 -8.23
N PHE A 229 39.36 -34.77 -7.19
CA PHE A 229 38.68 -34.95 -5.90
C PHE A 229 38.69 -33.66 -5.06
N GLY A 230 39.77 -32.88 -5.09
CA GLY A 230 39.82 -31.56 -4.42
C GLY A 230 38.84 -30.56 -5.05
N GLY A 231 38.82 -30.46 -6.38
CA GLY A 231 37.86 -29.64 -7.11
C GLY A 231 36.42 -30.11 -6.92
N GLY A 232 36.17 -31.42 -6.90
CA GLY A 232 34.85 -32.01 -6.64
C GLY A 232 34.30 -31.69 -5.25
N ILE A 233 35.14 -31.77 -4.20
CA ILE A 233 34.78 -31.38 -2.83
C ILE A 233 34.48 -29.88 -2.78
N PHE A 234 35.33 -29.04 -3.37
CA PHE A 234 35.13 -27.59 -3.39
C PHE A 234 33.81 -27.20 -4.10
N ALA A 235 33.54 -27.79 -5.26
CA ALA A 235 32.29 -27.58 -5.99
C ALA A 235 31.07 -28.02 -5.15
N SER A 236 31.16 -29.15 -4.45
CA SER A 236 30.10 -29.64 -3.56
C SER A 236 29.82 -28.66 -2.40
N LEU A 237 30.87 -28.14 -1.76
CA LEU A 237 30.75 -27.15 -0.68
C LEU A 237 30.18 -25.82 -1.17
N TYR A 238 30.61 -25.36 -2.34
CA TYR A 238 30.09 -24.14 -2.97
C TYR A 238 28.60 -24.25 -3.30
N ASP A 239 28.19 -25.39 -3.86
CA ASP A 239 26.79 -25.68 -4.16
C ASP A 239 25.93 -25.74 -2.88
N GLN A 240 26.44 -26.34 -1.80
CA GLN A 240 25.76 -26.32 -0.50
C GLN A 240 25.57 -24.91 0.06
N ARG A 241 26.57 -24.04 -0.09
CA ARG A 241 26.46 -22.63 0.33
C ARG A 241 25.42 -21.89 -0.51
N LEU A 242 25.47 -22.02 -1.84
CA LEU A 242 24.50 -21.40 -2.74
C LEU A 242 23.07 -21.87 -2.47
N ALA A 243 22.87 -23.17 -2.22
CA ALA A 243 21.57 -23.72 -1.87
C ALA A 243 21.02 -23.12 -0.57
N LYS A 244 21.85 -23.01 0.47
CA LYS A 244 21.45 -22.36 1.74
C LYS A 244 21.08 -20.90 1.53
N THR A 245 21.88 -20.13 0.81
CA THR A 245 21.60 -18.71 0.52
C THR A 245 20.30 -18.54 -0.27
N LYS A 246 20.04 -19.39 -1.28
CA LYS A 246 18.79 -19.37 -2.04
C LYS A 246 17.56 -19.64 -1.16
N ILE A 247 17.63 -20.63 -0.27
CA ILE A 247 16.54 -20.95 0.66
C ILE A 247 16.28 -19.76 1.60
N GLN A 248 17.34 -19.11 2.10
CA GLN A 248 17.19 -17.95 2.97
C GLN A 248 16.59 -16.75 2.23
N ALA A 249 17.04 -16.47 1.01
CA ALA A 249 16.48 -15.41 0.17
C ALA A 249 15.00 -15.63 -0.16
N LEU A 250 14.61 -16.88 -0.47
CA LEU A 250 13.21 -17.24 -0.71
C LEU A 250 12.33 -17.01 0.53
N ARG A 251 12.81 -17.40 1.72
CA ARG A 251 12.09 -17.13 2.97
C ARG A 251 11.90 -15.64 3.23
N THR A 252 12.94 -14.83 3.00
CA THR A 252 12.85 -13.37 3.14
C THR A 252 11.84 -12.77 2.16
N LEU A 253 11.86 -13.23 0.89
CA LEU A 253 10.93 -12.77 -0.13
C LEU A 253 9.48 -13.14 0.20
N GLU A 254 9.25 -14.36 0.67
CA GLU A 254 7.93 -14.84 1.12
C GLU A 254 7.40 -13.99 2.29
N GLN A 255 8.25 -13.67 3.27
CA GLN A 255 7.89 -12.78 4.37
C GLN A 255 7.58 -11.35 3.89
N GLN A 256 8.33 -10.82 2.94
CA GLN A 256 8.05 -9.50 2.35
C GLN A 256 6.71 -9.48 1.60
N HIS A 257 6.41 -10.52 0.83
CA HIS A 257 5.14 -10.64 0.12
C HIS A 257 3.95 -10.67 1.09
N LEU A 258 4.03 -11.47 2.16
CA LEU A 258 2.99 -11.54 3.19
C LEU A 258 2.78 -10.19 3.91
N ARG A 259 3.87 -9.45 4.19
CA ARG A 259 3.78 -8.11 4.79
C ARG A 259 3.07 -7.12 3.87
N LEU A 260 3.48 -7.06 2.60
CA LEU A 260 2.83 -6.16 1.62
C LEU A 260 1.34 -6.48 1.44
N GLN A 261 0.98 -7.76 1.44
CA GLN A 261 -0.41 -8.17 1.34
C GLN A 261 -1.24 -7.75 2.57
N ALA A 262 -0.69 -7.88 3.77
CA ALA A 262 -1.33 -7.43 5.00
C ALA A 262 -1.47 -5.89 5.04
N ASP A 263 -0.43 -5.15 4.64
CA ASP A 263 -0.46 -3.69 4.59
C ASP A 263 -1.47 -3.17 3.57
N SER A 264 -1.53 -3.80 2.38
CA SER A 264 -2.55 -3.48 1.36
C SER A 264 -3.97 -3.74 1.87
N GLN A 265 -4.20 -4.84 2.58
CA GLN A 265 -5.51 -5.13 3.19
C GLN A 265 -5.88 -4.10 4.27
N ARG A 266 -4.93 -3.69 5.10
CA ARG A 266 -5.14 -2.63 6.11
C ARG A 266 -5.50 -1.30 5.46
N GLN A 267 -4.73 -0.84 4.47
CA GLN A 267 -5.02 0.39 3.75
C GLN A 267 -6.39 0.36 3.08
N SER A 268 -6.77 -0.77 2.49
CA SER A 268 -8.10 -0.94 1.93
C SER A 268 -9.19 -0.79 2.99
N ALA A 269 -9.05 -1.46 4.14
CA ALA A 269 -10.01 -1.36 5.25
C ALA A 269 -10.12 0.07 5.81
N GLU A 270 -8.99 0.75 6.01
CA GLU A 270 -8.94 2.15 6.47
C GLU A 270 -9.60 3.11 5.46
N MET A 271 -9.32 2.93 4.16
CA MET A 271 -9.96 3.71 3.09
C MET A 271 -11.48 3.49 3.10
N MET A 272 -11.94 2.24 3.23
CA MET A 272 -13.38 1.94 3.23
C MET A 272 -14.07 2.50 4.47
N GLN A 273 -13.39 2.52 5.63
CA GLN A 273 -13.91 3.13 6.83
C GLN A 273 -14.00 4.66 6.69
N SER A 274 -12.93 5.32 6.24
CA SER A 274 -12.91 6.77 6.00
C SER A 274 -13.99 7.21 5.01
N LEU A 275 -14.22 6.41 3.96
CA LEU A 275 -15.30 6.65 3.01
C LEU A 275 -16.68 6.54 3.68
N ARG A 276 -16.92 5.49 4.48
CA ARG A 276 -18.18 5.32 5.23
C ARG A 276 -18.42 6.47 6.21
N GLU A 277 -17.42 6.87 6.98
CA GLU A 277 -17.52 7.99 7.93
C GLU A 277 -17.84 9.31 7.22
N SER A 278 -17.19 9.57 6.07
CA SER A 278 -17.47 10.74 5.24
C SER A 278 -18.90 10.72 4.66
N GLU A 279 -19.33 9.56 4.12
CA GLU A 279 -20.69 9.39 3.59
C GLU A 279 -21.76 9.58 4.68
N GLU A 280 -21.56 8.98 5.84
CA GLU A 280 -22.47 9.08 6.98
C GLU A 280 -22.52 10.50 7.53
N ARG A 281 -21.37 11.18 7.65
CA ARG A 281 -21.31 12.59 8.05
C ARG A 281 -22.08 13.49 7.08
N LEU A 282 -21.90 13.30 5.77
CA LEU A 282 -22.63 14.07 4.75
C LEU A 282 -24.13 13.79 4.84
N ARG A 283 -24.53 12.52 4.97
CA ARG A 283 -25.93 12.10 5.12
C ARG A 283 -26.57 12.73 6.36
N MET A 284 -25.87 12.75 7.49
CA MET A 284 -26.35 13.35 8.74
C MET A 284 -26.48 14.86 8.62
N THR A 285 -25.52 15.53 7.98
CA THR A 285 -25.56 16.98 7.75
C THR A 285 -26.78 17.38 6.92
N LEU A 286 -27.05 16.65 5.84
CA LEU A 286 -28.21 16.91 5.00
C LEU A 286 -29.53 16.55 5.69
N LYS A 287 -29.56 15.48 6.50
CA LYS A 287 -30.76 15.02 7.20
C LYS A 287 -31.23 16.03 8.26
N PHE A 288 -30.31 16.58 9.05
CA PHE A 288 -30.60 17.50 10.15
C PHE A 288 -30.43 18.98 9.78
N ALA A 289 -30.29 19.30 8.48
CA ALA A 289 -30.29 20.69 8.04
C ALA A 289 -31.63 21.36 8.41
N PRO A 290 -31.61 22.57 9.01
CA PRO A 290 -32.84 23.26 9.42
C PRO A 290 -33.64 23.81 8.22
N ASP A 291 -32.97 24.02 7.08
CA ASP A 291 -33.61 24.41 5.83
C ASP A 291 -34.22 23.16 5.15
N LEU A 292 -35.29 23.35 4.39
CA LEU A 292 -35.88 22.29 3.57
C LEU A 292 -34.92 21.96 2.42
N VAL A 293 -34.39 20.74 2.37
CA VAL A 293 -33.40 20.34 1.36
C VAL A 293 -34.03 19.44 0.32
N PHE A 294 -33.88 19.83 -0.95
CA PHE A 294 -34.25 19.06 -2.13
C PHE A 294 -33.01 18.79 -3.00
N ILE A 295 -32.89 17.58 -3.52
CA ILE A 295 -32.01 17.29 -4.65
C ILE A 295 -32.88 16.74 -5.76
N CYS A 296 -32.90 17.42 -6.90
CA CYS A 296 -33.70 17.02 -8.06
C CYS A 296 -32.84 16.83 -9.31
N LYS A 297 -33.38 16.09 -10.28
CA LYS A 297 -32.82 16.00 -11.63
C LYS A 297 -33.07 17.31 -12.39
N PRO A 298 -32.40 17.54 -13.53
CA PRO A 298 -32.60 18.75 -14.35
C PRO A 298 -34.02 18.93 -14.90
N ASP A 299 -34.83 17.86 -14.93
CA ASP A 299 -36.25 17.87 -15.31
C ASP A 299 -37.18 18.23 -14.14
N GLY A 300 -36.63 18.50 -12.96
CA GLY A 300 -37.39 18.83 -11.75
C GLY A 300 -37.84 17.61 -10.93
N ARG A 301 -37.56 16.37 -11.35
CA ARG A 301 -37.91 15.17 -10.59
C ARG A 301 -37.09 15.09 -9.29
N ILE A 302 -37.78 14.91 -8.16
CA ILE A 302 -37.15 14.86 -6.84
C ILE A 302 -36.42 13.51 -6.66
N VAL A 303 -35.18 13.54 -6.16
CA VAL A 303 -34.34 12.36 -5.92
C VAL A 303 -33.98 12.20 -4.45
N TYR A 304 -33.94 13.30 -3.70
CA TYR A 304 -33.71 13.30 -2.27
C TYR A 304 -34.44 14.47 -1.62
N VAL A 305 -34.95 14.22 -0.42
CA VAL A 305 -35.49 15.22 0.50
C VAL A 305 -35.01 14.91 1.91
N ASN A 306 -34.72 15.94 2.72
CA ASN A 306 -34.50 15.76 4.16
C ASN A 306 -35.84 15.62 4.91
N ASP A 307 -35.76 15.26 6.20
CA ASP A 307 -36.97 15.02 7.02
C ASP A 307 -37.75 16.33 7.26
N GLN A 308 -37.05 17.48 7.25
CA GLN A 308 -37.67 18.80 7.35
C GLN A 308 -38.70 19.07 6.24
N VAL A 309 -38.46 18.60 5.00
CA VAL A 309 -39.46 18.73 3.91
C VAL A 309 -40.76 18.00 4.25
N ILE A 310 -40.65 16.80 4.81
CA ILE A 310 -41.79 15.93 5.15
C ILE A 310 -42.61 16.60 6.26
N GLU A 311 -41.93 17.07 7.31
CA GLU A 311 -42.55 17.72 8.46
C GLU A 311 -43.20 19.06 8.08
N SER A 312 -42.53 19.90 7.29
CA SER A 312 -43.04 21.23 6.93
C SER A 312 -44.11 21.22 5.84
N LEU A 313 -44.03 20.34 4.85
CA LEU A 313 -45.01 20.31 3.73
C LEU A 313 -46.12 19.27 3.90
N GLY A 314 -45.94 18.27 4.79
CA GLY A 314 -46.94 17.25 5.10
C GLY A 314 -47.11 16.15 4.05
N TYR A 315 -46.16 16.02 3.12
CA TYR A 315 -46.12 14.92 2.14
C TYR A 315 -45.24 13.78 2.62
N THR A 316 -45.61 12.54 2.28
CA THR A 316 -44.74 11.39 2.56
C THR A 316 -43.56 11.36 1.59
N ARG A 317 -42.44 10.72 1.99
CA ARG A 317 -41.25 10.60 1.14
C ARG A 317 -41.55 9.91 -0.20
N HIS A 318 -42.44 8.91 -0.20
CA HIS A 318 -42.80 8.17 -1.41
C HIS A 318 -43.55 9.06 -2.39
N GLU A 319 -44.55 9.83 -1.92
CA GLU A 319 -45.27 10.81 -2.73
C GLU A 319 -44.30 11.84 -3.32
N LEU A 320 -43.38 12.38 -2.52
CA LEU A 320 -42.41 13.38 -2.99
C LEU A 320 -41.48 12.85 -4.10
N TYR A 321 -41.10 11.57 -4.08
CA TYR A 321 -40.22 10.98 -5.11
C TYR A 321 -40.94 10.71 -6.44
N ASP A 322 -42.26 10.63 -6.43
CA ASP A 322 -43.08 10.54 -7.65
C ASP A 322 -43.48 11.92 -8.19
N MET A 323 -43.26 12.99 -7.41
CA MET A 323 -43.55 14.37 -7.77
C MET A 323 -42.37 15.09 -8.41
N THR A 324 -42.66 16.24 -8.99
CA THR A 324 -41.66 17.24 -9.39
C THR A 324 -41.67 18.43 -8.44
N VAL A 325 -40.57 19.16 -8.36
CA VAL A 325 -40.49 20.41 -7.57
C VAL A 325 -41.52 21.46 -8.06
N PHE A 326 -42.00 21.36 -9.30
CA PHE A 326 -43.02 22.24 -9.87
C PHE A 326 -44.43 21.97 -9.32
N ASP A 327 -44.67 20.78 -8.78
CA ASP A 327 -45.96 20.43 -8.17
C ASP A 327 -46.12 21.06 -6.79
N LEU A 328 -45.00 21.47 -6.17
CA LEU A 328 -44.94 22.08 -4.84
C LEU A 328 -45.02 23.61 -4.87
N VAL A 329 -45.15 24.24 -6.05
CA VAL A 329 -45.31 25.70 -6.19
C VAL A 329 -46.72 26.04 -6.72
N PRO A 330 -47.26 27.24 -6.41
CA PRO A 330 -48.55 27.69 -6.95
C PRO A 330 -48.59 27.62 -8.48
N HIS A 331 -49.76 27.32 -9.04
CA HIS A 331 -49.93 27.13 -10.49
C HIS A 331 -49.42 28.34 -11.30
N ASP A 332 -49.71 29.56 -10.83
CA ASP A 332 -49.35 30.82 -11.50
C ASP A 332 -47.83 31.07 -11.51
N TRP A 333 -47.06 30.35 -10.68
CA TRP A 333 -45.62 30.53 -10.51
C TRP A 333 -44.79 29.44 -11.20
N ARG A 334 -45.43 28.38 -11.72
CA ARG A 334 -44.74 27.23 -12.33
C ARG A 334 -43.85 27.61 -13.51
N GLU A 335 -44.32 28.50 -14.38
CA GLU A 335 -43.58 28.91 -15.58
C GLU A 335 -42.37 29.79 -15.22
N VAL A 336 -42.53 30.69 -14.25
CA VAL A 336 -41.42 31.49 -13.69
C VAL A 336 -40.34 30.55 -13.11
N TYR A 337 -40.77 29.52 -12.40
CA TYR A 337 -39.86 28.54 -11.80
C TYR A 337 -39.10 27.69 -12.82
N ARG A 338 -39.77 27.30 -13.92
CA ARG A 338 -39.10 26.61 -15.05
C ARG A 338 -38.01 27.48 -15.66
N GLN A 339 -38.29 28.77 -15.86
CA GLN A 339 -37.30 29.71 -16.36
C GLN A 339 -36.12 29.86 -15.40
N GLN A 340 -36.37 29.93 -14.10
CA GLN A 340 -35.32 29.99 -13.07
C GLN A 340 -34.44 28.73 -13.06
N ILE A 341 -35.03 27.53 -13.12
CA ILE A 341 -34.28 26.27 -13.28
C ILE A 341 -33.46 26.25 -14.57
N GLY A 342 -34.00 26.80 -15.66
CA GLY A 342 -33.27 26.98 -16.92
C GLY A 342 -32.01 27.84 -16.78
N LYS A 343 -32.06 28.92 -15.98
CA LYS A 343 -30.91 29.79 -15.70
C LYS A 343 -29.85 29.09 -14.86
N ILE A 344 -30.25 28.44 -13.76
CA ILE A 344 -29.34 27.66 -12.89
C ILE A 344 -28.58 26.57 -13.69
N ARG A 345 -29.24 26.00 -14.71
CA ARG A 345 -28.62 25.02 -15.62
C ARG A 345 -27.57 25.65 -16.54
N ALA A 346 -27.72 26.91 -16.92
CA ALA A 346 -26.89 27.58 -17.91
C ALA A 346 -25.55 28.08 -17.36
N ASP A 347 -25.55 28.71 -16.19
CA ASP A 347 -24.34 29.32 -15.60
C ASP A 347 -23.70 28.47 -14.49
N ARG A 348 -24.44 27.52 -13.90
CA ARG A 348 -24.03 26.68 -12.76
C ARG A 348 -23.64 27.49 -11.51
N GLU A 349 -24.07 28.74 -11.42
CA GLU A 349 -23.81 29.59 -10.26
C GLU A 349 -24.89 29.43 -9.19
N ARG A 350 -24.59 29.93 -7.99
CA ARG A 350 -25.51 29.93 -6.87
C ARG A 350 -26.58 31.00 -7.09
N HIS A 351 -27.84 30.59 -7.04
CA HIS A 351 -28.99 31.48 -7.22
C HIS A 351 -29.84 31.54 -5.97
N VAL A 352 -30.26 32.76 -5.61
CA VAL A 352 -31.17 33.02 -4.48
C VAL A 352 -32.46 33.63 -5.01
N TYR A 353 -33.59 33.02 -4.68
CA TYR A 353 -34.91 33.48 -5.12
C TYR A 353 -35.90 33.42 -3.96
N GLU A 354 -36.83 34.39 -3.90
CA GLU A 354 -38.03 34.25 -3.07
C GLU A 354 -39.07 33.44 -3.83
N ILE A 355 -39.59 32.41 -3.18
CA ILE A 355 -40.50 31.43 -3.75
C ILE A 355 -41.67 31.22 -2.79
N CYS A 356 -42.74 30.61 -3.27
CA CYS A 356 -43.82 30.16 -2.41
C CYS A 356 -44.01 28.66 -2.62
N LEU A 357 -43.94 27.91 -1.52
CA LEU A 357 -44.25 26.48 -1.53
C LEU A 357 -45.69 26.26 -1.05
N VAL A 358 -46.32 25.22 -1.57
CA VAL A 358 -47.68 24.79 -1.21
C VAL A 358 -47.60 23.48 -0.44
N SER A 359 -48.08 23.50 0.80
CA SER A 359 -48.20 22.28 1.61
C SER A 359 -49.35 21.40 1.13
N LYS A 360 -49.39 20.14 1.56
CA LYS A 360 -50.48 19.21 1.23
C LYS A 360 -51.86 19.71 1.69
N ALA A 361 -51.89 20.50 2.76
CA ALA A 361 -53.10 21.15 3.26
C ALA A 361 -53.53 22.40 2.46
N GLY A 362 -52.79 22.75 1.40
CA GLY A 362 -53.03 23.94 0.58
C GLY A 362 -52.44 25.24 1.15
N GLY A 363 -51.71 25.17 2.26
CA GLY A 363 -51.07 26.33 2.89
C GLY A 363 -49.93 26.86 2.03
N LYS A 364 -49.92 28.18 1.81
CA LYS A 364 -48.86 28.89 1.07
C LYS A 364 -47.80 29.37 2.06
N ILE A 365 -46.58 28.84 1.93
CA ILE A 365 -45.47 29.17 2.82
C ILE A 365 -44.43 29.96 2.00
N PRO A 366 -44.12 31.22 2.36
CA PRO A 366 -43.07 31.98 1.69
C PRO A 366 -41.70 31.42 2.08
N MET A 367 -40.86 31.17 1.09
CA MET A 367 -39.55 30.55 1.26
C MET A 367 -38.48 31.33 0.51
N GLU A 368 -37.26 31.37 1.03
CA GLU A 368 -36.06 31.77 0.30
C GLU A 368 -35.37 30.51 -0.23
N LEU A 369 -35.35 30.34 -1.55
CA LEU A 369 -34.65 29.26 -2.23
C LEU A 369 -33.21 29.63 -2.49
N ASN A 370 -32.29 28.76 -2.08
CA ASN A 370 -30.91 28.73 -2.50
C ASN A 370 -30.67 27.51 -3.40
N ALA A 371 -30.38 27.73 -4.68
CA ALA A 371 -30.23 26.66 -5.65
C ALA A 371 -28.88 26.70 -6.37
N VAL A 372 -28.31 25.51 -6.65
CA VAL A 372 -27.04 25.36 -7.38
C VAL A 372 -26.99 24.03 -8.13
N MET A 373 -26.27 24.00 -9.26
CA MET A 373 -25.99 22.78 -10.02
C MET A 373 -24.82 21.99 -9.40
N LEU A 374 -25.07 20.75 -9.00
CA LEU A 374 -24.04 19.83 -8.51
C LEU A 374 -23.25 19.20 -9.69
N PRO A 375 -22.00 18.76 -9.46
CA PRO A 375 -21.16 18.15 -10.51
C PRO A 375 -21.76 16.91 -11.19
N ASN A 376 -22.64 16.19 -10.49
CA ASN A 376 -23.35 15.02 -11.00
C ASN A 376 -24.61 15.35 -11.82
N ASN A 377 -24.75 16.60 -12.27
CA ASN A 377 -25.87 17.10 -13.07
C ASN A 377 -27.22 17.02 -12.35
N ARG A 378 -27.22 17.20 -11.03
CA ARG A 378 -28.42 17.34 -10.18
C ARG A 378 -28.48 18.73 -9.56
N ILE A 379 -29.67 19.26 -9.35
CA ILE A 379 -29.88 20.57 -8.73
C ILE A 379 -30.03 20.35 -7.23
N TYR A 380 -29.24 21.05 -6.43
CA TYR A 380 -29.47 21.22 -5.00
C TYR A 380 -30.36 22.44 -4.80
N GLY A 381 -31.40 22.33 -3.96
CA GLY A 381 -32.24 23.43 -3.52
C GLY A 381 -32.43 23.39 -2.01
N GLY A 382 -31.98 24.42 -1.30
CA GLY A 382 -32.27 24.66 0.11
C GLY A 382 -33.32 25.76 0.24
N CYS A 383 -34.46 25.49 0.85
CA CYS A 383 -35.54 26.46 1.07
C CYS A 383 -35.62 26.83 2.55
N ARG A 384 -35.43 28.11 2.86
CA ARG A 384 -35.58 28.64 4.22
C ARG A 384 -36.94 29.31 4.38
N ASP A 385 -37.65 28.98 5.46
CA ASP A 385 -38.90 29.65 5.79
C ASP A 385 -38.63 31.10 6.22
N ILE A 386 -39.32 32.05 5.59
CA ILE A 386 -39.18 33.49 5.86
C ILE A 386 -40.47 34.09 6.45
N THR A 387 -41.40 33.27 6.93
CA THR A 387 -42.69 33.70 7.48
C THR A 387 -42.49 34.62 8.69
N GLU A 388 -41.67 34.22 9.66
CA GLU A 388 -41.39 35.02 10.86
C GLU A 388 -40.68 36.33 10.51
N ARG A 389 -39.68 36.28 9.62
CA ARG A 389 -38.95 37.46 9.15
C ARG A 389 -39.90 38.48 8.50
N ARG A 390 -40.82 38.01 7.66
CA ARG A 390 -41.83 38.87 7.03
C ARG A 390 -42.80 39.45 8.07
N ALA A 391 -43.24 38.65 9.05
CA ALA A 391 -44.14 39.11 10.10
C ALA A 391 -43.51 40.21 10.97
N VAL A 392 -42.25 40.06 11.37
CA VAL A 392 -41.51 41.07 12.15
C VAL A 392 -41.30 42.36 11.35
N GLN A 393 -40.91 42.25 10.07
CA GLN A 393 -40.73 43.42 9.22
C GLN A 393 -42.05 44.18 8.99
N GLN A 394 -43.15 43.46 8.82
CA GLN A 394 -44.46 44.08 8.67
C GLN A 394 -44.91 44.76 9.98
N ALA A 395 -44.79 44.08 11.11
CA ALA A 395 -45.16 44.64 12.41
C ALA A 395 -44.35 45.89 12.78
N LEU A 396 -43.06 45.93 12.43
CA LEU A 396 -42.22 47.12 12.64
C LEU A 396 -42.72 48.30 11.81
N ARG A 397 -42.99 48.07 10.51
CA ARG A 397 -43.53 49.11 9.61
C ARG A 397 -44.87 49.63 10.10
N ASP A 398 -45.78 48.73 10.48
CA ASP A 398 -47.10 49.10 10.99
C ASP A 398 -46.99 49.91 12.30
N SER A 399 -46.01 49.59 13.16
CA SER A 399 -45.74 50.33 14.40
C SER A 399 -45.16 51.72 14.14
N GLU A 400 -44.21 51.86 13.21
CA GLU A 400 -43.62 53.15 12.82
C GLU A 400 -44.68 54.10 12.25
N GLU A 401 -45.50 53.61 11.31
CA GLU A 401 -46.60 54.40 10.74
C GLU A 401 -47.63 54.83 11.80
N ASN A 402 -47.92 53.97 12.78
CA ASN A 402 -48.88 54.29 13.83
C ASN A 402 -48.35 55.34 14.82
N LEU A 403 -47.06 55.28 15.17
CA LEU A 403 -46.39 56.28 16.01
C LEU A 403 -46.40 57.68 15.36
N GLU A 404 -46.09 57.77 14.06
CA GLU A 404 -46.15 59.03 13.33
C GLU A 404 -47.58 59.63 13.30
N ARG A 405 -48.61 58.80 13.10
CA ARG A 405 -50.00 59.25 13.12
C ARG A 405 -50.43 59.80 14.48
N LEU A 406 -50.02 59.16 15.58
CA LEU A 406 -50.35 59.62 16.93
C LEU A 406 -49.73 60.99 17.22
N LEU A 407 -48.42 61.16 16.97
CA LEU A 407 -47.71 62.41 17.22
C LEU A 407 -48.31 63.59 16.44
N ASN A 408 -48.72 63.37 15.19
CA ASN A 408 -49.30 64.40 14.33
C ASN A 408 -50.77 64.74 14.64
N SER A 409 -51.46 63.96 15.47
CA SER A 409 -52.85 64.21 15.85
C SER A 409 -53.01 65.16 17.05
N VAL A 410 -51.93 65.37 17.82
CA VAL A 410 -51.95 66.21 19.03
C VAL A 410 -51.96 67.69 18.64
N ALA A 411 -52.77 68.50 19.34
CA ALA A 411 -52.88 69.95 19.10
C ALA A 411 -51.68 70.74 19.66
N GLU A 412 -50.98 70.17 20.63
CA GLU A 412 -49.75 70.69 21.23
C GLU A 412 -48.55 70.50 20.30
N GLY A 413 -47.69 71.50 20.24
CA GLY A 413 -46.40 71.38 19.56
C GLY A 413 -45.52 70.42 20.33
N ILE A 414 -45.08 69.34 19.71
CA ILE A 414 -44.18 68.35 20.30
C ILE A 414 -42.89 68.33 19.50
N TYR A 415 -41.76 68.38 20.20
CA TYR A 415 -40.46 68.15 19.60
C TYR A 415 -39.53 67.39 20.53
N GLY A 416 -38.58 66.67 19.94
CA GLY A 416 -37.50 66.00 20.65
C GLY A 416 -36.17 66.66 20.39
N VAL A 417 -35.26 66.61 21.36
CA VAL A 417 -33.86 66.99 21.20
C VAL A 417 -32.93 65.87 21.66
N ASP A 418 -31.74 65.79 21.05
CA ASP A 418 -30.66 64.91 21.50
C ASP A 418 -29.85 65.51 22.65
N THR A 419 -28.74 64.86 23.02
CA THR A 419 -27.89 65.30 24.13
C THR A 419 -27.17 66.63 23.91
N GLU A 420 -27.07 67.08 22.66
CA GLU A 420 -26.43 68.34 22.28
C GLU A 420 -27.46 69.47 22.08
N GLY A 421 -28.75 69.17 22.27
CA GLY A 421 -29.85 70.11 22.07
C GLY A 421 -30.26 70.27 20.60
N LEU A 422 -29.83 69.35 19.72
CA LEU A 422 -30.24 69.32 18.32
C LEU A 422 -31.61 68.67 18.19
N CYS A 423 -32.49 69.26 17.40
CA CYS A 423 -33.84 68.74 17.20
C CYS A 423 -33.81 67.39 16.46
N THR A 424 -34.43 66.36 17.05
CA THR A 424 -34.47 64.99 16.49
C THR A 424 -35.78 64.68 15.79
N PHE A 425 -36.89 65.26 16.24
CA PHE A 425 -38.18 65.16 15.58
C PHE A 425 -39.07 66.34 15.99
N VAL A 426 -40.07 66.65 15.16
CA VAL A 426 -41.15 67.61 15.44
C VAL A 426 -42.47 67.03 14.95
N ASN A 427 -43.59 67.35 15.60
CA ASN A 427 -44.91 67.01 15.09
C ASN A 427 -45.51 68.12 14.19
N ALA A 428 -46.62 67.83 13.52
CA ALA A 428 -47.30 68.79 12.66
C ALA A 428 -47.78 70.07 13.39
N ALA A 429 -48.11 69.99 14.69
CA ALA A 429 -48.51 71.15 15.47
C ALA A 429 -47.35 72.11 15.76
N PHE A 430 -46.15 71.60 16.01
CA PHE A 430 -44.92 72.40 16.15
C PHE A 430 -44.74 73.32 14.94
N LEU A 431 -44.79 72.74 13.74
CA LEU A 431 -44.60 73.46 12.48
C LEU A 431 -45.66 74.54 12.30
N ARG A 432 -46.91 74.22 12.63
CA ARG A 432 -48.06 75.11 12.51
C ARG A 432 -48.01 76.30 13.48
N ILE A 433 -47.69 76.06 14.75
CA ILE A 433 -47.67 77.11 15.80
C ILE A 433 -46.49 78.07 15.58
N LEU A 434 -45.33 77.53 15.17
CA LEU A 434 -44.09 78.31 15.00
C LEU A 434 -43.82 78.78 13.56
N GLY A 435 -44.70 78.46 12.61
CA GLY A 435 -44.66 78.99 11.24
C GLY A 435 -43.62 78.36 10.32
N TYR A 436 -43.19 77.12 10.59
CA TYR A 436 -42.28 76.36 9.72
C TYR A 436 -43.08 75.52 8.70
N GLN A 437 -42.56 75.37 7.47
CA GLN A 437 -43.26 74.64 6.39
C GLN A 437 -42.84 73.18 6.31
N ASP A 438 -41.58 72.87 6.65
CA ASP A 438 -41.03 71.52 6.62
C ASP A 438 -40.25 71.21 7.90
N ALA A 439 -40.40 69.99 8.42
CA ALA A 439 -39.63 69.48 9.55
C ALA A 439 -38.12 69.49 9.28
N GLN A 440 -37.68 69.31 8.03
CA GLN A 440 -36.27 69.36 7.65
C GLN A 440 -35.62 70.73 7.89
N GLU A 441 -36.41 71.80 8.02
CA GLU A 441 -35.88 73.12 8.35
C GLU A 441 -35.44 73.23 9.82
N VAL A 442 -35.89 72.31 10.67
CA VAL A 442 -35.73 72.37 12.13
C VAL A 442 -34.91 71.18 12.64
N ILE A 443 -35.11 69.99 12.06
CA ILE A 443 -34.36 68.77 12.42
C ILE A 443 -32.86 68.99 12.23
N GLY A 444 -32.07 68.58 13.23
CA GLY A 444 -30.62 68.71 13.25
C GLY A 444 -30.09 70.11 13.59
N LYS A 445 -30.97 71.06 13.98
CA LYS A 445 -30.57 72.39 14.45
C LYS A 445 -30.78 72.53 15.96
N ARG A 446 -30.01 73.43 16.60
CA ARG A 446 -30.13 73.71 18.03
C ARG A 446 -31.45 74.42 18.32
N ILE A 447 -32.33 73.77 19.06
CA ILE A 447 -33.71 74.27 19.20
C ILE A 447 -33.77 75.58 19.98
N HIS A 448 -32.92 75.77 21.01
CA HIS A 448 -32.86 76.99 21.81
C HIS A 448 -32.53 78.22 20.95
N GLU A 449 -31.54 78.07 20.07
CA GLU A 449 -31.11 79.13 19.16
C GLU A 449 -32.17 79.46 18.10
N LEU A 450 -33.08 78.54 17.80
CA LEU A 450 -34.14 78.73 16.81
C LEU A 450 -35.40 79.37 17.36
N ILE A 451 -35.86 78.91 18.53
CA ILE A 451 -37.21 79.26 19.01
C ILE A 451 -37.20 79.89 20.41
N HIS A 452 -36.07 79.94 21.11
CA HIS A 452 -36.02 80.38 22.51
C HIS A 452 -34.79 81.26 22.85
N HIS A 453 -34.25 81.97 21.86
CA HIS A 453 -32.99 82.70 21.97
C HIS A 453 -33.11 84.11 22.59
N THR A 454 -34.33 84.61 22.83
CA THR A 454 -34.60 85.99 23.30
C THR A 454 -35.77 86.00 24.28
N HIS A 455 -35.66 86.78 25.36
CA HIS A 455 -36.73 87.01 26.34
C HIS A 455 -37.86 87.90 25.79
N ALA A 456 -39.01 87.93 26.48
CA ALA A 456 -40.13 88.79 26.08
C ALA A 456 -39.80 90.30 26.09
N ASP A 457 -38.81 90.73 26.88
CA ASP A 457 -38.32 92.12 26.95
C ASP A 457 -37.31 92.49 25.86
N GLY A 458 -36.97 91.55 24.98
CA GLY A 458 -36.03 91.74 23.87
C GLY A 458 -34.56 91.50 24.23
N SER A 459 -34.23 91.15 25.47
CA SER A 459 -32.87 90.77 25.86
C SER A 459 -32.53 89.35 25.38
N HIS A 460 -31.25 89.09 25.09
CA HIS A 460 -30.79 87.76 24.65
C HIS A 460 -30.92 86.75 25.79
N TYR A 461 -31.49 85.57 25.51
CA TYR A 461 -31.65 84.50 26.49
C TYR A 461 -30.56 83.42 26.31
N PRO A 462 -29.57 83.32 27.21
CA PRO A 462 -28.52 82.31 27.12
C PRO A 462 -29.06 80.89 27.32
N CYS A 463 -28.54 79.93 26.54
CA CYS A 463 -28.93 78.51 26.64
C CYS A 463 -28.69 77.91 28.03
N GLU A 464 -27.65 78.35 28.75
CA GLU A 464 -27.32 77.87 30.11
C GLU A 464 -28.34 78.32 31.17
N GLU A 465 -29.05 79.43 30.91
CA GLU A 465 -30.11 79.97 31.77
C GLU A 465 -31.49 79.46 31.36
N CYS A 466 -31.58 78.71 30.25
CA CYS A 466 -32.81 78.14 29.75
C CYS A 466 -33.34 77.06 30.69
N ARG A 467 -34.55 77.25 31.22
CA ARG A 467 -35.21 76.27 32.10
C ARG A 467 -35.40 74.91 31.41
N MET A 468 -35.70 74.88 30.11
CA MET A 468 -35.77 73.62 29.34
C MET A 468 -34.43 72.90 29.26
N TYR A 469 -33.33 73.64 29.05
CA TYR A 469 -31.99 73.07 28.93
C TYR A 469 -31.47 72.57 30.28
N GLN A 470 -31.75 73.31 31.35
CA GLN A 470 -31.43 72.92 32.73
C GLN A 470 -32.20 71.65 33.14
N ALA A 471 -33.49 71.58 32.83
CA ALA A 471 -34.32 70.39 33.07
C ALA A 471 -33.80 69.16 32.32
N PHE A 472 -33.44 69.34 31.05
CA PHE A 472 -32.81 68.31 30.23
C PHE A 472 -31.50 67.78 30.87
N LYS A 473 -30.59 68.65 31.30
CA LYS A 473 -29.32 68.24 31.94
C LYS A 473 -29.50 67.66 33.34
N GLY A 474 -30.44 68.16 34.12
CA GLY A 474 -30.71 67.74 35.48
C GLY A 474 -31.51 66.43 35.58
N GLY A 475 -32.14 65.99 34.48
CA GLY A 475 -33.03 64.83 34.48
C GLY A 475 -34.39 65.10 35.13
N GLU A 476 -34.72 66.36 35.39
CA GLU A 476 -35.96 66.78 36.05
C GLU A 476 -37.01 67.23 35.02
N ALA A 477 -38.29 67.12 35.39
CA ALA A 477 -39.38 67.68 34.59
C ALA A 477 -39.58 69.15 34.93
N VAL A 478 -39.74 70.00 33.92
CA VAL A 478 -40.06 71.43 34.13
C VAL A 478 -41.35 71.81 33.42
N HIS A 479 -42.12 72.70 34.05
CA HIS A 479 -43.32 73.33 33.53
C HIS A 479 -43.17 74.84 33.66
N VAL A 480 -43.45 75.57 32.59
CA VAL A 480 -43.34 77.03 32.54
C VAL A 480 -44.51 77.59 31.73
N ASP A 481 -45.18 78.61 32.25
CA ASP A 481 -46.39 79.23 31.66
C ASP A 481 -46.23 80.75 31.40
N ASP A 482 -45.03 81.29 31.59
CA ASP A 482 -44.70 82.70 31.48
C ASP A 482 -43.62 83.05 30.44
N GLU A 483 -43.33 82.14 29.51
CA GLU A 483 -42.30 82.32 28.48
C GLU A 483 -42.87 82.51 27.06
N VAL A 484 -41.99 82.92 26.13
CA VAL A 484 -42.32 83.15 24.72
C VAL A 484 -41.41 82.33 23.82
N PHE A 485 -41.99 81.73 22.78
CA PHE A 485 -41.24 81.14 21.68
C PHE A 485 -41.25 82.04 20.46
N TRP A 486 -40.21 81.96 19.65
CA TRP A 486 -40.04 82.76 18.44
C TRP A 486 -40.41 81.93 17.22
N ARG A 487 -41.30 82.49 16.41
CA ARG A 487 -41.70 81.93 15.12
C ARG A 487 -40.61 82.18 14.09
N ARG A 488 -40.64 81.41 12.99
CA ARG A 488 -39.71 81.54 11.86
C ARG A 488 -39.68 82.95 11.26
N ASP A 489 -40.79 83.69 11.32
CA ASP A 489 -40.92 85.06 10.79
C ASP A 489 -40.39 86.15 11.74
N GLY A 490 -39.88 85.76 12.92
CA GLY A 490 -39.35 86.67 13.93
C GLY A 490 -40.41 87.27 14.85
N THR A 491 -41.68 86.85 14.77
CA THR A 491 -42.70 87.19 15.77
C THR A 491 -42.64 86.25 16.97
N SER A 492 -42.97 86.73 18.17
CA SER A 492 -43.06 85.89 19.36
C SER A 492 -44.49 85.36 19.58
N VAL A 493 -44.59 84.20 20.21
CA VAL A 493 -45.84 83.56 20.65
C VAL A 493 -45.71 83.24 22.14
N SER A 494 -46.75 83.58 22.93
CA SER A 494 -46.77 83.22 24.34
C SER A 494 -47.05 81.73 24.47
N VAL A 495 -46.18 81.02 25.19
CA VAL A 495 -46.26 79.56 25.30
C VAL A 495 -46.33 79.09 26.74
N GLU A 496 -47.08 78.03 26.93
CA GLU A 496 -46.98 77.17 28.11
C GLU A 496 -46.34 75.87 27.66
N TYR A 497 -45.25 75.44 28.29
CA TYR A 497 -44.52 74.25 27.88
C TYR A 497 -44.12 73.35 29.05
N TRP A 498 -43.93 72.08 28.70
CA TRP A 498 -43.35 71.06 29.55
C TRP A 498 -42.12 70.49 28.85
N SER A 499 -41.06 70.24 29.60
CA SER A 499 -39.89 69.51 29.09
C SER A 499 -39.56 68.36 30.02
N HIS A 500 -39.43 67.17 29.43
CA HIS A 500 -39.14 65.92 30.11
C HIS A 500 -37.92 65.25 29.49
N SER A 501 -36.97 64.82 30.32
CA SER A 501 -35.80 64.07 29.85
C SER A 501 -36.19 62.67 29.37
N ILE A 502 -35.62 62.23 28.25
CA ILE A 502 -35.74 60.86 27.74
C ILE A 502 -34.61 60.04 28.37
N ILE A 503 -34.95 59.13 29.26
CA ILE A 503 -33.99 58.24 29.91
C ILE A 503 -34.06 56.86 29.28
N LYS A 504 -32.95 56.39 28.72
CA LYS A 504 -32.82 55.04 28.17
C LYS A 504 -31.68 54.31 28.89
N ASN A 505 -31.97 53.17 29.52
CA ASN A 505 -31.01 52.39 30.31
C ASN A 505 -30.32 53.20 31.42
N GLY A 506 -31.03 54.13 32.06
CA GLY A 506 -30.50 54.96 33.16
C GLY A 506 -29.61 56.13 32.72
N ILE A 507 -29.46 56.37 31.41
CA ILE A 507 -28.71 57.48 30.85
C ILE A 507 -29.70 58.42 30.14
N VAL A 508 -29.56 59.73 30.37
CA VAL A 508 -30.32 60.75 29.65
C VAL A 508 -29.83 60.77 28.19
N THR A 509 -30.72 60.42 27.26
CA THR A 509 -30.42 60.36 25.81
C THR A 509 -30.98 61.54 25.02
N GLY A 510 -31.75 62.42 25.66
CA GLY A 510 -32.41 63.56 25.03
C GLY A 510 -33.51 64.15 25.91
N ALA A 511 -34.35 65.01 25.36
CA ALA A 511 -35.58 65.48 25.98
C ALA A 511 -36.73 65.54 24.98
N VAL A 512 -37.96 65.33 25.44
CA VAL A 512 -39.18 65.69 24.71
C VAL A 512 -39.79 66.91 25.39
N ALA A 513 -40.09 67.92 24.58
CA ALA A 513 -40.83 69.09 25.04
C ALA A 513 -42.18 69.18 24.33
N THR A 514 -43.21 69.55 25.08
CA THR A 514 -44.56 69.82 24.60
C THR A 514 -44.91 71.27 24.91
N PHE A 515 -45.56 71.97 23.98
CA PHE A 515 -45.97 73.35 24.22
C PHE A 515 -47.32 73.70 23.58
N LEU A 516 -47.97 74.67 24.20
CA LEU A 516 -49.25 75.25 23.80
C LEU A 516 -49.08 76.72 23.49
N ASP A 517 -49.76 77.20 22.45
CA ASP A 517 -49.98 78.63 22.25
C ASP A 517 -51.06 79.11 23.23
N ILE A 518 -50.66 79.96 24.17
CA ILE A 518 -51.54 80.55 25.19
C ILE A 518 -51.85 82.02 24.91
N SER A 519 -51.59 82.51 23.69
CA SER A 519 -51.78 83.92 23.32
C SER A 519 -53.25 84.39 23.43
N SER A 520 -54.21 83.47 23.53
CA SER A 520 -55.63 83.81 23.77
C SER A 520 -56.05 83.77 25.24
N ARG A 521 -55.16 83.33 26.15
CA ARG A 521 -55.42 83.16 27.59
C ARG A 521 -54.85 84.29 28.45
N LYS A 522 -53.93 85.10 27.91
CA LYS A 522 -53.37 86.32 28.48
C LYS A 522 -53.82 87.51 27.62
#